data_AF-A0A6N7IRJ5-F1
#
_entry.id   AF-A0A6N7IRJ5-F1
#
_cell.length_a   1.000
_cell.length_b   1.000
_cell.length_c   1.000
_cell.angle_alpha   90.00
_cell.angle_beta   90.00
_cell.angle_gamma   90.00
#
_symmetry.space_group_name_H-M   'P 1'
#
loop_
_entity.id
_entity.type
_entity.pdbx_description
1 polymer ?
#
loop_
_entity_poly.entity_id
_entity_poly.type
_entity_poly.pdbx_seq_one_letter_code
_entity_poly.pdbx_strand_id
1 'polypeptide(L)'
;MAYFIAQILPYITVTVFILGVLYRLWRWAASRIVHNITLSPFPQSNAEVAAIYAREIILFRNIFKFDLPLWIGAWPMHVALFFVLGGHAMGIYFLGRQFVYIGMSEALSEHMSELLGTFFGLILLAGLLYLLYRRAAIDKMRRISNTSDYLHLFLLIAIVSVGNFMRLFPAYGIEYEPVKEYLTTLLMFRPAAIPDNPLFLTHLLLVQVLLMVFPFSKLMHLFGMFGMRWIENRVYKEPAPGLPNVDVAAARARGTGLPAGASDVA
;
A
#
# COMPACT_ATOMS: atom_id res chain seq x y z
N MET A 1 -9.10 -23.70 19.42
CA MET A 1 -8.91 -22.31 18.95
C MET A 1 -7.92 -22.22 17.79
N ALA A 2 -6.70 -22.80 17.89
CA ALA A 2 -5.72 -22.81 16.79
C ALA A 2 -6.28 -23.34 15.45
N TYR A 3 -7.05 -24.43 15.49
CA TYR A 3 -7.69 -24.99 14.29
C TYR A 3 -8.59 -23.96 13.57
N PHE A 4 -9.45 -23.24 14.29
CA PHE A 4 -10.30 -22.22 13.69
C PHE A 4 -9.47 -21.10 13.04
N ILE A 5 -8.47 -20.59 13.76
CA ILE A 5 -7.62 -19.48 13.31
C ILE A 5 -6.78 -19.86 12.08
N ALA A 6 -6.27 -21.08 12.01
CA ALA A 6 -5.33 -21.52 10.99
C ALA A 6 -5.98 -22.27 9.82
N GLN A 7 -7.15 -22.88 9.99
CA GLN A 7 -7.78 -23.69 8.94
C GLN A 7 -9.03 -23.06 8.37
N ILE A 8 -9.91 -22.51 9.23
CA ILE A 8 -11.22 -22.03 8.78
C ILE A 8 -11.16 -20.54 8.46
N LEU A 9 -10.64 -19.75 9.39
CA LEU A 9 -10.59 -18.29 9.30
C LEU A 9 -9.84 -17.77 8.07
N PRO A 10 -8.78 -18.43 7.54
CA PRO A 10 -8.11 -17.91 6.35
C PRO A 10 -9.03 -17.86 5.12
N TYR A 11 -9.89 -18.87 4.93
CA TYR A 11 -10.85 -18.88 3.82
C TYR A 11 -11.93 -17.81 3.98
N ILE A 12 -12.43 -17.61 5.20
CA ILE A 12 -13.37 -16.51 5.51
C ILE A 12 -12.70 -15.17 5.22
N THR A 13 -11.46 -15.00 5.70
CA THR A 13 -10.67 -13.79 5.55
C THR A 13 -10.46 -13.44 4.08
N VAL A 14 -9.98 -14.40 3.27
CA VAL A 14 -9.76 -14.21 1.84
C VAL A 14 -11.07 -13.89 1.12
N THR A 15 -12.16 -14.56 1.48
CA THR A 15 -13.49 -14.30 0.89
C THR A 15 -13.96 -12.88 1.19
N VAL A 16 -13.91 -12.45 2.45
CA VAL A 16 -14.30 -11.09 2.87
C VAL A 16 -13.42 -10.04 2.21
N PHE A 17 -12.10 -10.28 2.18
CA PHE A 17 -11.15 -9.36 1.57
C PHE A 17 -11.42 -9.21 0.07
N ILE A 18 -11.52 -10.30 -0.68
CA ILE A 18 -11.73 -10.27 -2.13
C ILE A 18 -13.08 -9.63 -2.45
N LEU A 19 -14.18 -10.12 -1.87
CA LEU A 19 -15.51 -9.59 -2.16
C LEU A 19 -15.63 -8.12 -1.74
N GLY A 20 -15.05 -7.74 -0.59
CA GLY A 20 -15.03 -6.36 -0.13
C GLY A 20 -14.25 -5.43 -1.06
N VAL A 21 -13.07 -5.86 -1.53
CA VAL A 21 -12.26 -5.09 -2.49
C VAL A 21 -13.00 -4.96 -3.81
N LEU A 22 -13.55 -6.05 -4.36
CA LEU A 22 -14.31 -6.04 -5.60
C LEU A 22 -15.53 -5.12 -5.50
N TYR A 23 -16.29 -5.21 -4.41
CA TYR A 23 -17.43 -4.33 -4.15
C TYR A 23 -17.01 -2.86 -4.12
N ARG A 24 -15.90 -2.54 -3.44
CA ARG A 24 -15.40 -1.16 -3.33
C ARG A 24 -14.93 -0.61 -4.68
N LEU A 25 -14.16 -1.41 -5.43
CA LEU A 25 -13.69 -1.06 -6.77
C LEU A 25 -14.88 -0.87 -7.74
N TRP A 26 -15.85 -1.79 -7.71
CA TRP A 26 -17.07 -1.69 -8.50
C TRP A 26 -17.85 -0.42 -8.17
N ARG A 27 -18.03 -0.10 -6.89
CA ARG A 27 -18.73 1.12 -6.47
C ARG A 27 -18.04 2.39 -6.98
N TRP A 28 -16.71 2.44 -6.94
CA TRP A 28 -15.94 3.58 -7.48
C TRP A 28 -16.03 3.67 -9.01
N ALA A 29 -15.96 2.54 -9.72
CA ALA A 29 -16.08 2.49 -11.17
C ALA A 29 -17.50 2.85 -11.65
N ALA A 30 -18.53 2.43 -10.89
CA ALA A 30 -19.93 2.68 -11.21
C ALA A 30 -20.33 4.15 -10.97
N SER A 31 -19.73 4.82 -9.99
CA SER A 31 -20.04 6.22 -9.65
C SER A 31 -19.40 7.21 -10.64
N ARG A 32 -19.55 7.03 -11.96
CA ARG A 32 -18.91 7.82 -13.02
C ARG A 32 -19.12 9.34 -12.82
N ILE A 33 -18.22 9.97 -12.08
CA ILE A 33 -18.18 11.42 -11.93
C ILE A 33 -16.88 11.88 -12.54
N VAL A 34 -16.95 12.23 -13.83
CA VAL A 34 -15.82 12.83 -14.56
C VAL A 34 -15.87 14.33 -14.30
N HIS A 35 -15.06 14.80 -13.37
CA HIS A 35 -14.78 16.23 -13.25
C HIS A 35 -13.56 16.55 -14.11
N ASN A 36 -13.70 17.48 -15.06
CA ASN A 36 -12.59 17.99 -15.84
C ASN A 36 -11.91 19.13 -15.08
N ILE A 37 -11.17 18.78 -14.02
CA ILE A 37 -10.41 19.74 -13.22
C ILE A 37 -8.93 19.56 -13.54
N THR A 38 -8.36 20.55 -14.21
CA THR A 38 -6.91 20.68 -14.33
C THR A 38 -6.36 21.42 -13.14
N LEU A 39 -5.56 20.72 -12.33
CA LEU A 39 -4.77 21.34 -11.29
C LEU A 39 -3.39 21.69 -11.86
N SER A 40 -2.82 22.80 -11.39
CA SER A 40 -1.44 23.14 -11.73
C SER A 40 -0.49 22.10 -11.11
N PRO A 41 0.59 21.68 -11.81
CA PRO A 41 1.03 22.12 -13.14
C PRO A 41 0.25 21.42 -14.27
N PHE A 42 -0.19 22.18 -15.28
CA PHE A 42 -0.96 21.70 -16.43
C PHE A 42 -0.11 20.80 -17.35
N PRO A 43 -0.23 19.47 -17.27
CA PRO A 43 0.63 18.59 -18.04
C PRO A 43 0.20 18.58 -19.51
N GLN A 44 1.17 18.66 -20.40
CA GLN A 44 0.96 18.75 -21.85
C GLN A 44 0.96 17.37 -22.52
N SER A 45 1.43 16.33 -21.82
CA SER A 45 1.54 14.97 -22.34
C SER A 45 1.20 13.90 -21.30
N ASN A 46 0.76 12.72 -21.76
CA ASN A 46 0.51 11.58 -20.87
C ASN A 46 1.79 11.12 -20.14
N ALA A 47 2.96 11.38 -20.71
CA ALA A 47 4.25 11.11 -20.07
C ALA A 47 4.50 12.03 -18.87
N GLU A 48 4.18 13.32 -18.98
CA GLU A 48 4.25 14.26 -17.85
C GLU A 48 3.28 13.88 -16.73
N VAL A 49 2.05 13.49 -17.09
CA VAL A 49 1.05 12.98 -16.14
C VAL A 49 1.62 11.78 -15.38
N ALA A 50 2.14 10.79 -16.11
CA ALA A 50 2.74 9.60 -15.51
C ALA A 50 3.93 9.96 -14.60
N ALA A 51 4.77 10.91 -14.99
CA ALA A 51 5.91 11.37 -14.19
C ALA A 51 5.48 12.10 -12.91
N ILE A 52 4.41 12.90 -12.94
CA ILE A 52 3.85 13.54 -11.75
C ILE A 52 3.36 12.48 -10.77
N TYR A 53 2.57 11.52 -11.25
CA TYR A 53 2.08 10.42 -10.41
C TYR A 53 3.21 9.55 -9.86
N ALA A 54 4.17 9.16 -10.70
CA ALA A 54 5.32 8.39 -10.25
C ALA A 54 6.06 9.10 -9.11
N ARG A 55 6.25 10.42 -9.21
CA ARG A 55 6.87 11.23 -8.13
C ARG A 55 6.02 11.28 -6.87
N GLU A 56 4.69 11.40 -6.99
CA GLU A 56 3.82 11.37 -5.81
C GLU A 56 3.74 9.98 -5.17
N ILE A 57 3.78 8.91 -5.95
CA ILE A 57 3.71 7.52 -5.47
C ILE A 57 5.03 7.09 -4.83
N ILE A 58 6.15 7.40 -5.49
CA ILE A 58 7.48 6.91 -5.08
C ILE A 58 8.08 7.83 -4.02
N LEU A 59 7.95 9.16 -4.16
CA LEU A 59 8.67 10.13 -3.33
C LEU A 59 7.76 10.92 -2.39
N PHE A 60 6.43 10.77 -2.50
CA PHE A 60 5.47 11.55 -1.74
C PHE A 60 5.76 13.06 -1.84
N ARG A 61 6.05 13.53 -3.06
CA ARG A 61 6.66 14.84 -3.32
C ARG A 61 5.87 16.00 -2.72
N ASN A 62 4.54 15.97 -2.77
CA ASN A 62 3.73 17.01 -2.14
C ASN A 62 3.89 17.01 -0.61
N ILE A 63 3.88 15.84 0.02
CA ILE A 63 4.07 15.73 1.47
C ILE A 63 5.48 16.22 1.84
N PHE A 64 6.50 15.86 1.06
CA PHE A 64 7.87 16.34 1.26
C PHE A 64 7.96 17.88 1.27
N LYS A 65 7.24 18.54 0.36
CA LYS A 65 7.26 20.01 0.23
C LYS A 65 6.44 20.72 1.30
N PHE A 66 5.28 20.19 1.67
CA PHE A 66 4.29 20.91 2.48
C PHE A 66 4.22 20.45 3.94
N ASP A 67 4.68 19.24 4.25
CA ASP A 67 4.64 18.65 5.60
C ASP A 67 5.82 17.70 5.78
N LEU A 68 7.04 18.26 5.79
CA LEU A 68 8.27 17.50 5.98
C LEU A 68 8.24 16.60 7.23
N PRO A 69 7.68 17.02 8.39
CA PRO A 69 7.54 16.12 9.54
C PRO A 69 6.69 14.87 9.21
N LEU A 70 5.55 15.03 8.53
CA LEU A 70 4.78 13.87 8.08
C LEU A 70 5.59 13.01 7.12
N TRP A 71 6.35 13.60 6.20
CA TRP A 71 7.15 12.86 5.23
C TRP A 71 8.21 11.97 5.90
N ILE A 72 8.93 12.50 6.90
CA ILE A 72 9.97 11.77 7.64
C ILE A 72 9.41 10.50 8.30
N GLY A 73 8.15 10.53 8.74
CA GLY A 73 7.48 9.35 9.27
C GLY A 73 6.88 8.45 8.18
N ALA A 74 6.11 9.05 7.27
CA ALA A 74 5.28 8.33 6.33
C ALA A 74 6.09 7.67 5.22
N TRP A 75 7.10 8.33 4.67
CA TRP A 75 7.85 7.80 3.53
C TRP A 75 8.71 6.58 3.92
N PRO A 76 9.57 6.65 4.96
CA PRO A 76 10.32 5.46 5.39
C PRO A 76 9.40 4.32 5.83
N MET A 77 8.27 4.63 6.47
CA MET A 77 7.28 3.62 6.87
C MET A 77 6.73 2.87 5.66
N HIS A 78 6.33 3.56 4.57
CA HIS A 78 5.81 2.89 3.38
C HIS A 78 6.88 2.12 2.61
N VAL A 79 8.10 2.66 2.52
CA VAL A 79 9.23 1.95 1.91
C VAL A 79 9.51 0.66 2.68
N ALA A 80 9.59 0.74 4.01
CA ALA A 80 9.78 -0.43 4.86
C ALA A 80 8.63 -1.42 4.74
N LEU A 81 7.37 -0.96 4.71
CA LEU A 81 6.21 -1.81 4.48
C LEU A 81 6.31 -2.56 3.14
N PHE A 82 6.69 -1.88 2.06
CA PHE A 82 6.89 -2.49 0.75
C PHE A 82 7.95 -3.59 0.79
N PHE A 83 9.11 -3.33 1.40
CA PHE A 83 10.17 -4.34 1.54
C PHE A 83 9.78 -5.48 2.47
N VAL A 84 9.03 -5.24 3.55
CA VAL A 84 8.51 -6.28 4.44
C VAL A 84 7.53 -7.19 3.69
N LEU A 85 6.58 -6.62 2.94
CA LEU A 85 5.63 -7.40 2.14
C LEU A 85 6.33 -8.18 1.02
N GLY A 86 7.26 -7.55 0.31
CA GLY A 86 8.08 -8.21 -0.71
C GLY A 86 8.95 -9.31 -0.11
N GLY A 87 9.54 -9.08 1.07
CA GLY A 87 10.31 -10.05 1.82
C GLY A 87 9.48 -11.23 2.34
N HIS A 88 8.21 -11.02 2.71
CA HIS A 88 7.30 -12.13 3.00
C HIS A 88 7.07 -12.98 1.76
N ALA A 89 6.72 -12.37 0.63
CA ALA A 89 6.45 -13.11 -0.59
C ALA A 89 7.69 -13.87 -1.10
N MET A 90 8.81 -13.16 -1.27
CA MET A 90 10.05 -13.72 -1.81
C MET A 90 10.72 -14.64 -0.80
N GLY A 91 10.85 -14.23 0.46
CA GLY A 91 11.53 -14.99 1.50
C GLY A 91 10.82 -16.30 1.82
N ILE A 92 9.48 -16.32 1.90
CA ILE A 92 8.74 -17.57 2.11
C ILE A 92 8.83 -18.45 0.85
N TYR A 93 8.65 -17.89 -0.33
CA TYR A 93 8.66 -18.67 -1.57
C TYR A 93 10.03 -19.31 -1.85
N PHE A 94 11.11 -18.54 -1.70
CA PHE A 94 12.48 -18.98 -1.94
C PHE A 94 13.18 -19.54 -0.69
N LEU A 95 12.48 -19.66 0.45
CA LEU A 95 13.05 -20.13 1.72
C LEU A 95 14.29 -19.31 2.16
N GLY A 96 14.25 -18.00 1.96
CA GLY A 96 15.38 -17.10 2.24
C GLY A 96 16.52 -17.15 1.22
N ARG A 97 16.40 -17.95 0.15
CA ARG A 97 17.46 -18.16 -0.86
C ARG A 97 17.31 -17.31 -2.13
N GLN A 98 16.50 -16.26 -2.11
CA GLN A 98 16.23 -15.44 -3.29
C GLN A 98 17.48 -14.81 -3.95
N PHE A 99 18.56 -14.57 -3.19
CA PHE A 99 19.78 -13.96 -3.74
C PHE A 99 20.75 -14.98 -4.38
N VAL A 100 20.47 -16.28 -4.28
CA VAL A 100 21.26 -17.31 -5.00
C VAL A 100 21.12 -17.12 -6.51
N TYR A 101 19.95 -16.69 -6.98
CA TYR A 101 19.68 -16.39 -8.38
C TYR A 101 20.47 -15.20 -8.95
N ILE A 102 21.06 -14.38 -8.09
CA ILE A 102 21.95 -13.28 -8.50
C ILE A 102 23.43 -13.58 -8.17
N GLY A 103 23.76 -14.85 -7.90
CA GLY A 103 25.14 -15.33 -7.75
C GLY A 103 25.69 -15.37 -6.32
N MET A 104 24.84 -15.21 -5.29
CA MET A 104 25.27 -15.37 -3.89
C MET A 104 25.29 -16.84 -3.45
N SER A 105 26.08 -17.16 -2.41
CA SER A 105 25.99 -18.46 -1.74
C SER A 105 24.69 -18.59 -0.94
N GLU A 106 24.24 -19.82 -0.66
CA GLU A 106 23.01 -20.07 0.12
C GLU A 106 23.08 -19.40 1.50
N ALA A 107 24.16 -19.62 2.25
CA ALA A 107 24.35 -19.03 3.58
C ALA A 107 24.34 -17.49 3.56
N LEU A 108 24.95 -16.87 2.53
CA LEU A 108 24.93 -15.42 2.39
C LEU A 108 23.51 -14.93 2.06
N SER A 109 22.79 -15.65 1.21
CA SER A 109 21.42 -15.32 0.82
C SER A 109 20.47 -15.36 2.02
N GLU A 110 20.53 -16.43 2.82
CA GLU A 110 19.74 -16.59 4.04
C GLU A 110 20.05 -15.47 5.06
N HIS A 111 21.34 -15.19 5.30
CA HIS A 111 21.78 -14.11 6.18
C HIS A 111 21.27 -12.74 5.71
N MET A 112 21.39 -12.44 4.41
CA MET A 112 20.90 -11.18 3.84
C MET A 112 19.37 -11.09 3.92
N SER A 113 18.66 -12.20 3.71
CA SER A 113 17.21 -12.25 3.86
C SER A 113 16.78 -11.97 5.29
N GLU A 114 17.49 -12.50 6.27
CA GLU A 114 17.23 -12.25 7.69
C GLU A 114 17.52 -10.79 8.05
N LEU A 115 18.70 -10.28 7.67
CA LEU A 115 19.14 -8.92 7.94
C LEU A 115 18.19 -7.89 7.36
N LEU A 116 17.83 -8.01 6.08
CA LEU A 116 16.91 -7.08 5.42
C LEU A 116 15.50 -7.15 6.04
N GLY A 117 15.02 -8.36 6.36
CA GLY A 117 13.73 -8.55 7.02
C GLY A 117 13.68 -7.85 8.38
N THR A 118 14.72 -8.02 9.20
CA THR A 118 14.83 -7.38 10.52
C THR A 118 15.01 -5.87 10.40
N PHE A 119 15.89 -5.40 9.51
CA PHE A 119 16.16 -3.98 9.31
C PHE A 119 14.91 -3.20 8.89
N PHE A 120 14.20 -3.65 7.85
CA PHE A 120 12.97 -2.99 7.42
C PHE A 120 11.83 -3.19 8.41
N GLY A 121 11.76 -4.32 9.12
CA GLY A 121 10.82 -4.52 10.21
C GLY A 121 10.96 -3.49 11.33
N LEU A 122 12.19 -3.14 11.72
CA LEU A 122 12.48 -2.11 12.71
C LEU A 122 12.15 -0.70 12.21
N ILE A 123 12.49 -0.37 10.95
CA ILE A 123 12.13 0.92 10.34
C ILE A 123 10.61 1.08 10.29
N LEU A 124 9.89 0.02 9.90
CA LEU A 124 8.43 0.01 9.85
C LEU A 124 7.83 0.31 11.24
N LEU A 125 8.33 -0.37 12.28
CA LEU A 125 7.87 -0.13 13.65
C LEU A 125 8.16 1.30 14.11
N ALA A 126 9.37 1.81 13.89
CA ALA A 126 9.75 3.17 14.26
C ALA A 126 8.88 4.21 13.55
N GLY A 127 8.64 4.04 12.24
CA GLY A 127 7.77 4.90 11.46
C GLY A 127 6.31 4.90 11.96
N LEU A 128 5.78 3.72 12.31
CA LEU A 128 4.43 3.61 12.89
C LEU A 128 4.32 4.29 14.26
N LEU A 129 5.31 4.11 15.14
CA LEU A 129 5.35 4.76 16.45
C LEU A 129 5.45 6.29 16.31
N TYR A 130 6.28 6.77 15.39
CA TYR A 130 6.38 8.19 15.08
C TYR A 130 5.04 8.77 14.59
N LEU A 131 4.36 8.08 13.67
CA LEU A 131 3.06 8.52 13.15
C LEU A 131 1.97 8.52 14.23
N LEU A 132 1.99 7.53 15.12
CA LEU A 132 1.11 7.49 16.29
C LEU A 132 1.39 8.66 17.24
N TYR A 133 2.66 8.90 17.57
CA TYR A 133 3.07 10.03 18.40
C TYR A 133 2.63 11.35 17.80
N ARG A 134 2.93 11.60 16.52
CA ARG A 134 2.52 12.81 15.79
C ARG A 134 1.01 13.03 15.87
N ARG A 135 0.23 11.96 15.74
CA ARG A 135 -1.23 12.01 15.79
C ARG A 135 -1.77 12.31 17.18
N ALA A 136 -1.13 11.79 18.23
CA ALA A 136 -1.55 12.00 19.61
C ALA A 136 -1.07 13.34 20.19
N ALA A 137 0.15 13.76 19.86
CA ALA A 137 0.83 14.90 20.46
C ALA A 137 0.48 16.25 19.81
N ILE A 138 0.17 16.27 18.51
CA ILE A 138 -0.15 17.53 17.81
C ILE A 138 -1.65 17.78 17.86
N ASP A 139 -2.07 18.85 18.53
CA ASP A 139 -3.48 19.21 18.72
C ASP A 139 -4.28 19.29 17.42
N LYS A 140 -3.70 19.93 16.39
CA LYS A 140 -4.31 20.01 15.07
C LYS A 140 -4.59 18.62 14.50
N MET A 141 -3.64 17.69 14.64
CA MET A 141 -3.78 16.32 14.12
C MET A 141 -4.81 15.52 14.92
N ARG A 142 -4.80 15.65 16.25
CA ARG A 142 -5.75 14.99 17.13
C ARG A 142 -7.20 15.41 16.84
N ARG A 143 -7.43 16.70 16.57
CA ARG A 143 -8.78 17.25 16.26
C ARG A 143 -9.35 16.77 14.93
N ILE A 144 -8.50 16.45 13.94
CA ILE A 144 -8.93 15.96 12.62
C ILE A 144 -8.87 14.44 12.49
N SER A 145 -8.45 13.73 13.54
CA SER A 145 -8.30 12.28 13.54
C SER A 145 -9.59 11.60 13.97
N ASN A 146 -9.96 10.53 13.26
CA ASN A 146 -11.06 9.66 13.68
C ASN A 146 -10.52 8.51 14.53
N THR A 147 -11.38 7.89 15.35
CA THR A 147 -11.02 6.69 16.14
C THR A 147 -10.43 5.59 15.27
N SER A 148 -10.96 5.42 14.04
CA SER A 148 -10.42 4.47 13.07
C SER A 148 -8.93 4.68 12.82
N ASP A 149 -8.44 5.92 12.79
CA ASP A 149 -7.05 6.22 12.46
C ASP A 149 -6.07 5.69 13.49
N TYR A 150 -6.47 5.73 14.77
CA TYR A 150 -5.71 5.13 15.86
C TYR A 150 -5.80 3.61 15.82
N LEU A 151 -6.99 3.04 15.59
CA LEU A 151 -7.17 1.59 15.55
C LEU A 151 -6.33 0.91 14.47
N HIS A 152 -6.23 1.49 13.27
CA HIS A 152 -5.36 0.96 12.21
C HIS A 152 -3.88 1.03 12.60
N LEU A 153 -3.44 2.14 13.21
CA LEU A 153 -2.06 2.26 13.68
C LEU A 153 -1.75 1.24 14.77
N PHE A 154 -2.63 1.07 15.76
CA PHE A 154 -2.45 0.05 16.79
C PHE A 154 -2.42 -1.37 16.22
N LEU A 155 -3.30 -1.69 15.27
CA LEU A 155 -3.31 -2.99 14.61
C LEU A 155 -1.99 -3.26 13.86
N LEU A 156 -1.51 -2.30 13.07
CA LEU A 156 -0.24 -2.43 12.35
C LEU A 156 0.95 -2.52 13.30
N ILE A 157 0.98 -1.71 14.37
CA ILE A 157 2.02 -1.78 15.41
C ILE A 157 2.02 -3.16 16.04
N ALA A 158 0.86 -3.72 16.40
CA ALA A 158 0.76 -5.06 16.98
C ALA A 158 1.30 -6.14 16.02
N ILE A 159 0.88 -6.14 14.75
CA ILE A 159 1.35 -7.08 13.73
C ILE A 159 2.88 -7.04 13.61
N VAL A 160 3.43 -5.83 13.44
CA VAL A 160 4.87 -5.63 13.23
C VAL A 160 5.66 -5.95 14.48
N SER A 161 5.12 -5.66 15.67
CA SER A 161 5.79 -5.97 16.94
C SER A 161 5.91 -7.47 17.14
N VAL A 162 4.84 -8.24 16.89
CA VAL A 162 4.88 -9.71 16.97
C VAL A 162 5.83 -10.28 15.90
N GLY A 163 5.79 -9.76 14.67
CA GLY A 163 6.68 -10.19 13.60
C GLY A 163 8.16 -9.92 13.90
N ASN A 164 8.49 -8.73 14.39
CA ASN A 164 9.84 -8.37 14.79
C ASN A 164 10.31 -9.20 15.99
N PHE A 165 9.42 -9.48 16.96
CA PHE A 165 9.76 -10.32 18.10
C PHE A 165 10.20 -11.72 17.65
N MET A 166 9.46 -12.37 16.74
CA MET A 166 9.85 -13.67 16.18
C MET A 166 11.20 -13.65 15.46
N ARG A 167 11.61 -12.52 14.87
CA ARG A 167 12.91 -12.37 14.22
C ARG A 167 14.05 -12.08 15.20
N LEU A 168 13.81 -11.21 16.18
CA LEU A 168 14.83 -10.78 17.15
C LEU A 168 15.13 -11.85 18.21
N PHE A 169 14.19 -12.75 18.46
CA PHE A 169 14.33 -13.82 19.44
C PHE A 169 14.12 -15.19 18.76
N PRO A 170 15.17 -15.78 18.16
CA PRO A 170 15.06 -17.03 17.40
C PRO A 170 14.42 -18.20 18.15
N ALA A 171 14.55 -18.25 19.49
CA ALA A 171 13.90 -19.25 20.33
C ALA A 171 12.36 -19.24 20.26
N TYR A 172 11.76 -18.13 19.82
CA TYR A 172 10.31 -17.98 19.60
C TYR A 172 9.97 -17.79 18.11
N GLY A 173 10.98 -17.86 17.23
CA GLY A 173 10.84 -17.69 15.80
C GLY A 173 10.23 -18.91 15.11
N ILE A 174 10.02 -18.77 13.81
CA ILE A 174 9.57 -19.86 12.93
C ILE A 174 10.37 -19.83 11.64
N GLU A 175 10.81 -20.99 11.18
CA GLU A 175 11.53 -21.16 9.93
C GLU A 175 10.60 -20.99 8.71
N TYR A 176 11.16 -20.67 7.54
CA TYR A 176 10.35 -20.45 6.34
C TYR A 176 9.68 -21.72 5.82
N GLU A 177 10.30 -22.89 5.98
CA GLU A 177 9.82 -24.14 5.39
C GLU A 177 8.44 -24.57 5.93
N PRO A 178 8.21 -24.67 7.26
CA PRO A 178 6.89 -24.97 7.81
C PRO A 178 5.82 -23.95 7.40
N VAL A 179 6.19 -22.67 7.30
CA VAL A 179 5.27 -21.60 6.88
C VAL A 179 4.89 -21.75 5.41
N LYS A 180 5.86 -22.05 4.54
CA LYS A 180 5.63 -22.27 3.10
C LYS A 180 4.75 -23.50 2.87
N GLU A 181 5.02 -24.61 3.55
CA GLU A 181 4.22 -25.83 3.45
C GLU A 181 2.77 -25.57 3.90
N TYR A 182 2.60 -24.92 5.04
CA TYR A 182 1.29 -24.53 5.57
C TYR A 182 0.50 -23.67 4.57
N LEU A 183 1.10 -22.58 4.06
CA LEU A 183 0.45 -21.68 3.10
C LEU A 183 0.13 -22.39 1.77
N THR A 184 1.04 -23.22 1.27
CA THR A 184 0.83 -23.98 0.02
C THR A 184 -0.33 -24.96 0.18
N THR A 185 -0.42 -25.64 1.32
CA THR A 185 -1.48 -26.62 1.58
C THR A 185 -2.85 -25.96 1.71
N LEU A 186 -2.92 -24.78 2.35
CA LEU A 186 -4.13 -23.95 2.38
C LEU A 186 -4.56 -23.51 0.98
N LEU A 187 -3.62 -23.06 0.14
CA LEU A 187 -3.92 -22.66 -1.25
C LEU A 187 -4.40 -23.85 -2.11
N MET A 188 -3.95 -25.05 -1.80
CA MET A 188 -4.38 -26.29 -2.45
C MET A 188 -5.70 -26.85 -1.88
N PHE A 189 -6.37 -26.13 -0.97
CA PHE A 189 -7.61 -26.55 -0.30
C PHE A 189 -7.51 -27.92 0.39
N ARG A 190 -6.34 -28.21 0.96
CA ARG A 190 -6.08 -29.43 1.73
C ARG A 190 -5.95 -29.11 3.22
N PRO A 191 -6.18 -30.07 4.12
CA PRO A 191 -5.90 -29.87 5.55
C PRO A 191 -4.40 -29.60 5.76
N ALA A 192 -4.05 -28.37 6.14
CA ALA A 192 -2.66 -27.98 6.36
C ALA A 192 -2.13 -28.49 7.70
N ALA A 193 -0.85 -28.86 7.78
CA ALA A 193 -0.22 -29.01 9.09
C ALA A 193 -0.11 -27.61 9.73
N ILE A 194 -0.75 -27.41 10.89
CA ILE A 194 -0.70 -26.12 11.57
C ILE A 194 0.66 -25.99 12.26
N PRO A 195 1.47 -24.98 11.96
CA PRO A 195 2.74 -24.79 12.66
C PRO A 195 2.50 -24.57 14.15
N ASP A 196 3.18 -25.34 15.00
CA ASP A 196 3.09 -25.26 16.46
C ASP A 196 3.92 -24.10 17.02
N ASN A 197 3.57 -22.87 16.61
CA ASN A 197 4.18 -21.66 17.10
C ASN A 197 3.07 -20.64 17.48
N PRO A 198 2.86 -20.37 18.78
CA PRO A 198 1.82 -19.46 19.24
C PRO A 198 1.98 -18.01 18.74
N LEU A 199 3.22 -17.53 18.58
CA LEU A 199 3.47 -16.18 18.05
C LEU A 199 3.16 -16.09 16.57
N PHE A 200 3.48 -17.14 15.80
CA PHE A 200 3.09 -17.24 14.40
C PHE A 200 1.57 -17.22 14.26
N LEU A 201 0.84 -18.01 15.06
CA LEU A 201 -0.63 -18.02 15.05
C LEU A 201 -1.22 -16.67 15.45
N THR A 202 -0.60 -15.97 16.41
CA THR A 202 -0.99 -14.61 16.81
C THR A 202 -0.75 -13.62 15.68
N HIS A 203 0.42 -13.64 15.05
CA HIS A 203 0.75 -12.81 13.90
C HIS A 203 -0.23 -13.05 12.74
N LEU A 204 -0.48 -14.33 12.42
CA LEU A 204 -1.44 -14.74 11.41
C LEU A 204 -2.85 -14.24 11.72
N LEU A 205 -3.33 -14.37 12.96
CA LEU A 205 -4.63 -13.86 13.38
C LEU A 205 -4.73 -12.34 13.18
N LEU A 206 -3.71 -11.59 13.59
CA LEU A 206 -3.70 -10.13 13.44
C LEU A 206 -3.70 -9.71 11.96
N VAL A 207 -2.96 -10.40 11.11
CA VAL A 207 -2.97 -10.17 9.65
C VAL A 207 -4.34 -10.53 9.07
N GLN A 208 -4.99 -11.61 9.52
CA GLN A 208 -6.34 -11.94 9.09
C GLN A 208 -7.35 -10.85 9.45
N VAL A 209 -7.27 -10.29 10.67
CA VAL A 209 -8.08 -9.14 11.09
C VAL A 209 -7.81 -7.93 10.20
N LEU A 210 -6.54 -7.64 9.89
CA LEU A 210 -6.17 -6.55 8.98
C LEU A 210 -6.83 -6.74 7.61
N LEU A 211 -6.75 -7.93 7.02
CA LEU A 211 -7.33 -8.22 5.70
C LEU A 211 -8.85 -8.14 5.71
N MET A 212 -9.53 -8.58 6.76
CA MET A 212 -11.00 -8.45 6.87
C MET A 212 -11.45 -6.99 6.96
N VAL A 213 -10.69 -6.13 7.67
CA VAL A 213 -11.01 -4.69 7.82
C VAL A 213 -10.56 -3.86 6.61
N PHE A 214 -9.55 -4.33 5.87
CA PHE A 214 -8.94 -3.64 4.73
C PHE A 214 -9.95 -3.02 3.76
N PRO A 215 -10.91 -3.77 3.17
CA PRO A 215 -11.80 -3.24 2.13
C PRO A 215 -12.74 -2.13 2.61
N PHE A 216 -12.96 -2.04 3.92
CA PHE A 216 -13.88 -1.09 4.55
C PHE A 216 -13.16 0.09 5.19
N SER A 217 -11.85 0.20 5.02
CA SER A 217 -11.02 1.19 5.71
C SER A 217 -10.27 2.15 4.79
N LYS A 218 -9.49 3.05 5.40
CA LYS A 218 -8.58 3.97 4.69
C LYS A 218 -7.41 3.25 4.02
N LEU A 219 -7.19 1.95 4.30
CA LEU A 219 -6.16 1.15 3.64
C LEU A 219 -6.42 0.95 2.14
N MET A 220 -7.68 1.10 1.70
CA MET A 220 -8.06 1.12 0.28
C MET A 220 -7.41 2.25 -0.54
N HIS A 221 -6.69 3.19 0.10
CA HIS A 221 -5.92 4.23 -0.61
C HIS A 221 -4.92 3.65 -1.62
N LEU A 222 -4.39 2.43 -1.37
CA LEU A 222 -3.52 1.71 -2.30
C LEU A 222 -4.16 1.54 -3.69
N PHE A 223 -5.46 1.30 -3.74
CA PHE A 223 -6.19 1.18 -5.02
C PHE A 223 -6.71 2.54 -5.50
N GLY A 224 -7.12 3.40 -4.55
CA GLY A 224 -7.65 4.74 -4.83
C GLY A 224 -6.65 5.66 -5.54
N MET A 225 -5.36 5.53 -5.27
CA MET A 225 -4.30 6.30 -5.93
C MET A 225 -4.26 6.09 -7.45
N PHE A 226 -4.60 4.89 -7.94
CA PHE A 226 -4.69 4.61 -9.37
C PHE A 226 -5.99 5.13 -9.99
N GLY A 227 -7.05 5.24 -9.17
CA GLY A 227 -8.32 5.88 -9.53
C GLY A 227 -8.17 7.39 -9.77
N MET A 228 -7.32 8.07 -8.99
CA MET A 228 -7.05 9.51 -9.12
C MET A 228 -6.54 9.91 -10.51
N ARG A 229 -5.85 9.00 -11.24
CA ARG A 229 -5.43 9.20 -12.64
C ARG A 229 -6.59 9.59 -13.57
N TRP A 230 -7.80 9.12 -13.26
CA TRP A 230 -8.98 9.38 -14.08
C TRP A 230 -9.63 10.72 -13.78
N ILE A 231 -9.26 11.37 -12.67
CA ILE A 231 -9.93 12.54 -12.07
C ILE A 231 -9.06 13.79 -12.17
N GLU A 232 -7.78 13.69 -11.82
CA GLU A 232 -6.88 14.84 -11.71
C GLU A 232 -5.84 14.73 -12.84
N ASN A 233 -5.52 15.81 -13.55
CA ASN A 233 -4.38 15.81 -14.51
C ASN A 233 -4.55 14.97 -15.79
N ARG A 234 -5.73 14.96 -16.42
CA ARG A 234 -5.79 14.60 -17.84
C ARG A 234 -5.03 15.65 -18.65
N VAL A 235 -4.38 15.23 -19.73
CA VAL A 235 -3.86 16.16 -20.74
C VAL A 235 -5.04 16.97 -21.24
N TYR A 236 -5.01 18.27 -20.94
CA TYR A 236 -6.14 19.14 -21.19
C TYR A 236 -5.94 19.87 -22.50
N LYS A 237 -6.63 19.41 -23.53
CA LYS A 237 -6.57 20.01 -24.86
C LYS A 237 -7.48 21.23 -25.00
N GLU A 238 -8.55 21.34 -24.21
CA GLU A 238 -9.53 22.42 -24.31
C GLU A 238 -10.17 22.77 -22.95
N PRO A 239 -10.53 24.05 -22.71
CA PRO A 239 -11.39 24.45 -21.59
C PRO A 239 -12.66 23.60 -21.50
N ALA A 240 -13.12 23.30 -20.29
CA ALA A 240 -14.32 22.53 -20.05
C ALA A 240 -15.51 23.28 -20.68
N PRO A 241 -16.31 22.63 -21.55
CA PRO A 241 -17.48 23.26 -22.13
C PRO A 241 -18.40 23.79 -21.03
N GLY A 242 -18.79 25.07 -21.12
CA GLY A 242 -19.71 25.70 -20.15
C GLY A 242 -19.05 26.38 -18.95
N LEU A 243 -17.72 26.59 -18.94
CA LEU A 243 -17.10 27.50 -17.97
C LEU A 243 -17.64 28.93 -18.16
N PRO A 244 -18.29 29.54 -17.14
CA PRO A 244 -18.75 30.92 -17.24
C PRO A 244 -17.58 31.84 -17.57
N ASN A 245 -17.75 32.69 -18.59
CA ASN A 245 -16.77 33.70 -19.03
C ASN A 245 -15.49 33.16 -19.70
N VAL A 246 -15.47 31.91 -20.20
CA VAL A 246 -14.35 31.41 -21.03
C VAL A 246 -14.83 31.17 -22.46
N ASP A 247 -14.55 32.13 -23.34
CA ASP A 247 -14.71 31.94 -24.79
C ASP A 247 -13.53 31.11 -25.32
N VAL A 248 -13.80 29.82 -25.55
CA VAL A 248 -12.84 28.84 -26.04
C VAL A 248 -12.32 29.21 -27.44
N ALA A 249 -13.17 29.78 -28.28
CA ALA A 249 -12.79 30.21 -29.63
C ALA A 249 -11.83 31.41 -29.57
N ALA A 250 -12.12 32.40 -28.72
CA ALA A 250 -11.22 33.53 -28.50
C ALA A 250 -9.89 33.12 -27.85
N ALA A 251 -9.90 32.13 -26.95
CA ALA A 251 -8.67 31.59 -26.35
C ALA A 251 -7.78 30.88 -27.38
N ARG A 252 -8.36 30.13 -28.33
CA ARG A 252 -7.64 29.53 -29.47
C ARG A 252 -7.08 30.59 -30.41
N ALA A 253 -7.87 31.62 -30.74
CA ALA A 253 -7.43 32.72 -31.59
C ALA A 253 -6.24 33.51 -30.99
N ARG A 254 -6.14 33.56 -29.66
CA ARG A 254 -5.03 34.19 -28.92
C ARG A 254 -3.82 33.26 -28.70
N GLY A 255 -3.84 32.03 -29.22
CA GLY A 255 -2.74 31.06 -29.04
C GLY A 255 -2.58 30.54 -27.61
N THR A 256 -3.61 30.70 -26.77
CA THR A 256 -3.59 30.28 -25.35
C THR A 256 -4.17 28.87 -25.11
N GLY A 257 -4.70 28.23 -26.17
CA GLY A 257 -5.06 26.80 -26.19
C GLY A 257 -4.03 25.99 -26.96
N LEU A 258 -3.88 24.69 -26.65
CA LEU A 258 -3.02 23.79 -27.42
C LEU A 258 -3.41 23.88 -28.91
N PRO A 259 -2.45 24.04 -29.84
CA PRO A 259 -2.75 24.07 -31.26
C PRO A 259 -3.45 22.76 -31.66
N ALA A 260 -4.43 22.86 -32.56
CA ALA A 260 -5.13 21.69 -33.09
C ALA A 260 -4.09 20.64 -33.51
N GLY A 261 -4.04 19.52 -32.80
CA GLY A 261 -3.22 18.40 -33.23
C GLY A 261 -3.79 17.89 -34.56
N ALA A 262 -2.92 17.48 -35.47
CA ALA A 262 -3.28 16.92 -36.79
C ALA A 262 -4.19 15.67 -36.74
N SER A 263 -4.68 15.25 -35.56
CA SER A 263 -5.64 14.16 -35.36
C SER A 263 -7.10 14.59 -35.49
N ASP A 264 -7.41 15.90 -35.53
CA ASP A 264 -8.79 16.38 -35.50
C ASP A 264 -9.32 16.75 -36.90
N VAL A 265 -8.63 16.27 -37.95
CA VAL A 265 -9.06 16.36 -39.35
C VAL A 265 -9.07 14.95 -39.95
N ALA A 266 -10.03 14.12 -39.52
CA ALA A 266 -10.56 12.97 -40.24
C ALA A 266 -11.86 12.49 -39.60
#